data_AF-A0A521A046-F1
#
_entry.id   AF-A0A521A046-F1
#
_cell.length_a   1.000
_cell.length_b   1.000
_cell.length_c   1.000
_cell.angle_alpha   90.00
_cell.angle_beta   90.00
_cell.angle_gamma   90.00
#
_symmetry.space_group_name_H-M   'P 1'
#
loop_
_entity.id
_entity.type
_entity.pdbx_description
1 polymer ?
#
loop_
_entity_poly.entity_id
_entity_poly.type
_entity_poly.pdbx_seq_one_letter_code
_entity_poly.pdbx_strand_id
1 'polypeptide(L)' 'MLKALAIDLYRAQQRVHQLEEQLENAPLSEKEAIKRELRGANAECNQLRRLVEAKKQKLLYRTSHKKTPGT' A
#
# COMPACT_ATOMS: atom_id res chain seq x y z
N MET A 1 -11.78 -3.08 9.98
CA MET A 1 -10.85 -3.88 9.15
C MET A 1 -10.33 -3.13 7.92
N LEU A 2 -11.17 -2.58 7.02
CA LEU A 2 -10.67 -1.81 5.86
C LEU A 2 -9.89 -0.53 6.27
N LYS A 3 -10.35 0.15 7.33
CA LYS A 3 -9.66 1.33 7.89
C LYS A 3 -8.23 1.02 8.36
N ALA A 4 -8.00 -0.14 8.98
CA ALA A 4 -6.66 -0.55 9.44
C ALA A 4 -5.71 -0.73 8.26
N LEU A 5 -6.13 -1.45 7.21
CA LEU A 5 -5.33 -1.62 5.99
C LEU A 5 -5.05 -0.30 5.26
N ALA A 6 -5.98 0.65 5.31
CA ALA A 6 -5.74 1.98 4.74
C ALA A 6 -4.68 2.76 5.54
N ILE A 7 -4.67 2.63 6.87
CA ILE A 7 -3.63 3.22 7.74
C ILE A 7 -2.28 2.54 7.48
N ASP A 8 -2.24 1.21 7.36
CA ASP A 8 -1.01 0.48 7.07
C ASP A 8 -0.45 0.86 5.69
N LEU A 9 -1.31 0.98 4.67
CA LEU A 9 -0.91 1.45 3.35
C LEU A 9 -0.35 2.88 3.40
N TYR A 10 -0.99 3.77 4.16
CA TYR A 10 -0.50 5.14 4.33
C TYR A 10 0.89 5.17 4.98
N ARG A 11 1.12 4.37 6.01
CA ARG A 11 2.43 4.24 6.67
C ARG A 11 3.50 3.69 5.72
N ALA A 12 3.16 2.69 4.92
CA ALA A 12 4.08 2.14 3.93
C ALA A 12 4.43 3.18 2.84
N GLN A 13 3.45 3.97 2.39
CA GLN A 13 3.68 5.09 1.46
C GLN A 13 4.60 6.15 2.07
N GLN A 14 4.37 6.53 3.33
CA GLN A 14 5.22 7.50 4.04
C GLN A 14 6.65 6.99 4.16
N ARG A 15 6.85 5.71 4.46
CA ARG A 15 8.19 5.10 4.53
C ARG A 15 8.90 5.10 3.18
N VAL A 16 8.19 4.78 2.09
CA VAL A 16 8.74 4.88 0.73
C VAL A 16 9.21 6.30 0.45
N HIS A 17 8.35 7.30 0.72
CA HIS A 17 8.69 8.71 0.51
C HIS A 17 9.93 9.14 1.30
N GLN A 18 10.00 8.79 2.58
CA GLN A 18 11.16 9.09 3.42
C GLN A 18 12.46 8.45 2.90
N LEU A 19 12.39 7.22 2.39
CA LEU A 19 13.55 6.53 1.81
C LEU A 19 13.95 7.13 0.46
N GLU A 20 13.01 7.63 -0.33
CA GLU A 20 13.28 8.37 -1.58
C GLU A 20 14.00 9.69 -1.28
N GLU A 21 13.50 10.46 -0.31
CA GLU A 21 14.15 11.71 0.14
C GLU A 21 15.56 11.45 0.69
N GLN A 22 15.73 10.39 1.49
CA GLN A 22 17.05 9.98 1.98
C GLN A 22 17.97 9.56 0.84
N LEU A 23 17.47 8.82 -0.16
CA LEU A 23 18.27 8.37 -1.29
C LEU A 23 18.74 9.54 -2.17
N GLU A 24 17.91 10.56 -2.31
CA GLU A 24 18.24 11.79 -3.05
C GLU A 24 19.44 12.49 -2.40
N ASN A 25 19.38 12.67 -1.08
CA ASN A 25 20.32 13.48 -0.30
C ASN A 25 21.54 12.71 0.25
N ALA A 26 21.53 11.37 0.25
CA ALA A 26 22.61 10.57 0.81
C ALA A 26 23.91 10.60 -0.01
N PRO A 27 25.08 10.41 0.62
CA PRO A 27 26.33 10.19 -0.10
C PRO A 27 26.32 8.83 -0.84
N LEU A 28 27.13 8.71 -1.90
CA LEU A 28 27.15 7.54 -2.78
C LEU A 28 27.35 6.21 -2.03
N SER A 29 28.17 6.23 -0.98
CA SER A 29 28.45 5.09 -0.09
C SER A 29 27.20 4.53 0.61
N GLU A 30 26.20 5.37 0.88
CA GLU A 30 24.99 5.00 1.59
C GLU A 30 23.81 4.72 0.64
N LYS A 31 23.86 5.26 -0.59
CA LYS A 31 22.79 5.09 -1.59
C LYS A 31 22.45 3.64 -1.88
N GLU A 32 23.43 2.73 -1.89
CA GLU A 32 23.16 1.30 -2.12
C GLU A 32 22.35 0.65 -1.00
N ALA A 33 22.63 1.01 0.26
CA ALA A 33 21.88 0.51 1.40
C ALA A 33 20.43 1.02 1.36
N ILE A 34 20.25 2.33 1.14
CA ILE A 34 18.94 2.97 1.05
C ILE A 34 18.14 2.41 -0.14
N LYS A 35 18.76 2.15 -1.29
CA LYS A 35 18.11 1.48 -2.44
C LYS A 35 17.58 0.10 -2.08
N ARG A 36 18.31 -0.68 -1.29
CA ARG A 36 17.86 -2.02 -0.86
C ARG A 36 16.64 -1.92 0.04
N GLU A 37 16.65 -1.00 1.00
CA GLU A 37 15.50 -0.75 1.87
C GLU A 37 14.29 -0.22 1.08
N LEU A 38 14.52 0.70 0.15
CA LEU A 38 13.47 1.26 -0.71
C LEU A 38 12.78 0.20 -1.56
N ARG A 39 13.51 -0.82 -2.05
CA ARG A 39 12.91 -1.97 -2.74
C ARG A 39 11.98 -2.76 -1.83
N GLY A 40 12.40 -3.01 -0.59
CA GLY A 40 11.56 -3.70 0.40
C GLY A 40 10.29 -2.92 0.74
N ALA A 41 10.43 -1.63 1.04
CA ALA A 41 9.30 -0.74 1.34
C ALA A 41 8.32 -0.64 0.16
N ASN A 42 8.81 -0.59 -1.08
CA ASN A 42 7.97 -0.61 -2.28
C ASN A 42 7.21 -1.93 -2.45
N ALA A 43 7.84 -3.07 -2.17
CA ALA A 43 7.17 -4.37 -2.23
C ALA A 43 6.02 -4.45 -1.22
N GLU A 44 6.26 -4.01 0.02
CA GLU A 44 5.25 -3.94 1.09
C GLU A 44 4.10 -3.01 0.71
N CYS A 45 4.40 -1.80 0.24
CA CYS A 45 3.40 -0.82 -0.21
C CYS A 45 2.51 -1.39 -1.32
N ASN A 46 3.13 -2.04 -2.32
CA ASN A 46 2.39 -2.68 -3.42
C ASN A 46 1.50 -3.83 -2.94
N GLN A 47 1.97 -4.64 -1.99
CA GLN A 47 1.16 -5.70 -1.39
C GLN A 47 -0.05 -5.15 -0.64
N LEU A 48 0.14 -4.13 0.20
CA LEU A 48 -0.94 -3.48 0.95
C LEU A 48 -1.96 -2.83 0.01
N ARG A 49 -1.50 -2.20 -1.08
CA ARG A 49 -2.38 -1.63 -2.10
C ARG A 49 -3.29 -2.69 -2.72
N ARG A 50 -2.72 -3.83 -3.14
CA ARG A 50 -3.49 -4.97 -3.67
C ARG A 50 -4.52 -5.50 -2.67
N LEU A 51 -4.16 -5.58 -1.38
CA LEU A 51 -5.08 -6.04 -0.34
C LEU A 51 -6.24 -5.06 -0.10
N VAL A 52 -5.97 -3.76 -0.11
CA VAL A 52 -7.02 -2.72 -0.01
C VAL A 52 -7.96 -2.82 -1.21
N GLU A 53 -7.43 -2.94 -2.42
CA GLU A 53 -8.24 -3.06 -3.65
C GLU A 53 -9.09 -4.33 -3.65
N ALA A 54 -8.52 -5.49 -3.31
CA ALA A 54 -9.27 -6.74 -3.22
C ALA A 54 -10.42 -6.66 -2.19
N LYS A 55 -10.20 -6.00 -1.05
CA LYS A 55 -11.26 -5.81 -0.05
C LYS A 55 -12.33 -4.82 -0.49
N LYS A 56 -11.96 -3.74 -1.19
CA LYS A 56 -12.93 -2.81 -1.80
C LYS A 56 -13.83 -3.54 -2.80
N GLN A 57 -13.25 -4.37 -3.69
CA GLN A 57 -14.01 -5.18 -4.65
C GLN A 57 -14.96 -6.16 -3.97
N LYS A 58 -14.52 -6.85 -2.91
CA LYS A 58 -15.39 -7.77 -2.13
C LYS A 58 -16.58 -7.05 -1.49
N LEU A 59 -16.40 -5.81 -1.00
CA LEU A 59 -17.48 -5.01 -0.45
C LEU A 59 -18.51 -4.63 -1.52
N LEU A 60 -18.04 -4.21 -2.71
CA LEU A 60 -18.90 -3.86 -3.84
C LEU A 60 -19.74 -5.06 -4.31
N TYR A 61 -19.14 -6.24 -4.40
CA TYR A 61 -19.86 -7.47 -4.76
C TYR A 61 -20.95 -7.81 -3.74
N ARG A 62 -20.64 -7.72 -2.44
CA ARG A 62 -21.60 -7.98 -1.37
C ARG A 62 -22.78 -6.99 -1.35
N THR A 63 -22.55 -5.72 -1.71
CA THR A 63 -23.64 -4.72 -1.77
C THR A 63 -24.45 -4.79 -3.06
N SER A 64 -23.87 -5.26 -4.17
CA SER A 64 -24.56 -5.41 -5.46
C SER A 64 -25.62 -6.53 -5.45
N HIS A 65 -25.40 -7.59 -4.68
CA HIS A 65 -26.35 -8.71 -4.56
C HIS A 65 -27.60 -8.41 -3.70
N LYS A 66 -27.77 -7.19 -3.20
CA LYS A 66 -29.00 -6.75 -2.51
C LYS A 66 -30.06 -6.13 -3.44
N LYS A 67 -29.98 -6.37 -4.77
CA LYS A 67 -31.16 -6.22 -5.63
C LYS A 67 -32.00 -7.49 -5.51
N THR A 68 -33.06 -7.38 -4.69
CA THR A 68 -34.20 -8.27 -4.55
C THR A 68 -34.67 -8.88 -5.88
N PRO A 69 -34.77 -10.22 -6.01
CA PRO A 69 -35.67 -10.85 -6.96
C PRO A 69 -37.04 -11.08 -6.31
N GLY A 70 -38.10 -10.58 -6.93
CA GLY A 70 -39.52 -10.87 -6.62
C GLY A 70 -40.04 -10.17 -5.35
N THR A 71 -41.28 -9.69 -5.29
CA THR A 71 -42.51 -10.08 -6.01
C THR A 71 -43.37 -8.85 -6.22
#